data_AF-A0A914CIE5-F1
#
_entry.id   AF-A0A914CIE5-F1
#
_cell.length_a   1.000
_cell.length_b   1.000
_cell.length_c   1.000
_cell.angle_alpha   90.00
_cell.angle_beta   90.00
_cell.angle_gamma   90.00
#
_symmetry.space_group_name_H-M   'P 1'
#
loop_
_entity.id
_entity.type
_entity.pdbx_description
1 polymer ?
#
loop_
_entity_poly.entity_id
_entity_poly.type
_entity_poly.pdbx_seq_one_letter_code
_entity_poly.pdbx_strand_id
1 'polypeptide(L)'
;METCQWVCERKRERKIPSGCLDKFDETYRKSCRDGKWVAKWYFDHVSGACQQFWYDGCVSSSQNIYPDEESCKNLCELPALPIEGLVTPTTLEQETYRCLETFSPGNCSEHYSAYFYNTASRRCEPFQFTGCDGNGNRFVSARHCEQTCYRFRGLNEEESNCFQPLDVGYGRSNSKCFRNGGFKFYYNSYYGRCGHFWYFGCGGNKNRFDSYMQCEKSCQRGTSLIAKLEKPKPISVCFLNADGGKCSASIASVKKWTYMRQFGKCIPFEFAGCGGNENRFDTQHECEWHCRGLIAPQSSKLEKNSQSSPYVTVAVGTTTKSKLAISHLVAVMA
;
A
#
# COMPACT_ATOMS: atom_id res chain seq x y z
N MET A 1 48.08 -26.32 0.25
CA MET A 1 47.18 -26.82 1.31
C MET A 1 46.35 -25.64 1.77
N GLU A 2 45.14 -25.50 1.24
CA GLU A 2 44.21 -24.45 1.65
C GLU A 2 43.55 -24.86 2.97
N THR A 3 43.46 -23.91 3.90
CA THR A 3 43.03 -24.16 5.27
C THR A 3 41.53 -24.45 5.33
N CYS A 4 41.16 -25.42 6.17
CA CYS A 4 39.82 -26.01 6.36
C CYS A 4 38.70 -25.00 6.78
N GLN A 5 39.02 -23.70 6.85
CA GLN A 5 38.12 -22.64 7.31
C GLN A 5 37.05 -22.29 6.27
N TRP A 6 37.37 -22.38 4.98
CA TRP A 6 36.46 -22.00 3.88
C TRP A 6 35.40 -23.05 3.52
N VAL A 7 35.58 -24.31 3.96
CA VAL A 7 34.59 -25.39 3.72
C VAL A 7 33.47 -25.35 4.76
N CYS A 8 33.74 -24.87 5.98
CA CYS A 8 32.74 -24.74 7.03
C CYS A 8 31.78 -23.56 6.81
N GLU A 9 32.23 -22.47 6.17
CA GLU A 9 31.39 -21.28 5.92
C GLU A 9 30.43 -21.44 4.74
N ARG A 10 30.68 -22.37 3.80
CA ARG A 10 29.76 -22.72 2.69
C ARG A 10 28.45 -23.38 3.13
N LYS A 11 28.36 -23.94 4.36
CA LYS A 11 27.15 -24.64 4.84
C LYS A 11 26.16 -23.77 5.61
N ARG A 12 26.42 -22.46 5.73
CA ARG A 12 25.48 -21.51 6.35
C ARG A 12 24.62 -20.73 5.34
N GLU A 13 24.48 -21.25 4.12
CA GLU A 13 23.32 -21.00 3.28
C GLU A 13 22.09 -21.50 4.04
N ARG A 14 21.37 -20.59 4.73
CA ARG A 14 20.28 -20.99 5.63
C ARG A 14 19.08 -21.43 4.79
N LYS A 15 18.85 -22.74 4.75
CA LYS A 15 17.62 -23.39 4.28
C LYS A 15 16.39 -22.55 4.69
N ILE A 16 15.47 -22.33 3.75
CA ILE A 16 14.12 -21.84 4.06
C ILE A 16 13.59 -22.71 5.21
N PRO A 17 13.15 -22.11 6.34
CA PRO A 17 12.64 -22.89 7.47
C PRO A 17 11.52 -23.82 7.02
N SER A 18 11.54 -25.08 7.46
CA SER A 18 10.55 -26.10 7.07
C SER A 18 9.11 -25.64 7.27
N GLY A 19 8.85 -24.88 8.34
CA GLY A 19 7.52 -24.32 8.60
C GLY A 19 7.01 -23.38 7.50
N CYS A 20 7.91 -22.71 6.76
CA CYS A 20 7.49 -21.85 5.66
C CYS A 20 7.07 -22.65 4.42
N LEU A 21 7.52 -23.90 4.29
CA LEU A 21 7.16 -24.79 3.17
C LEU A 21 5.89 -25.58 3.45
N ASP A 22 5.53 -25.74 4.72
CA ASP A 22 4.34 -26.44 5.12
C ASP A 22 3.08 -25.64 4.74
N LYS A 23 2.04 -26.34 4.27
CA LYS A 23 0.72 -25.72 4.09
C LYS A 23 0.14 -25.38 5.46
N PHE A 24 -0.60 -24.27 5.52
CA PHE A 24 -1.39 -23.96 6.70
C PHE A 24 -2.43 -25.06 6.94
N ASP A 25 -2.48 -25.56 8.16
CA ASP A 25 -3.45 -26.57 8.56
C ASP A 25 -4.63 -25.91 9.27
N GLU A 26 -5.81 -26.04 8.67
CA GLU A 26 -7.08 -25.52 9.19
C GLU A 26 -7.44 -26.05 10.58
N THR A 27 -6.86 -27.17 11.03
CA THR A 27 -7.04 -27.67 12.39
C THR A 27 -6.61 -26.66 13.45
N TYR A 28 -5.68 -25.76 13.16
CA TYR A 28 -5.28 -24.69 14.07
C TYR A 28 -6.38 -23.69 14.40
N ARG A 29 -7.41 -23.56 13.55
CA ARG A 29 -8.55 -22.66 13.76
C ARG A 29 -9.68 -23.29 14.56
N LYS A 30 -9.59 -24.59 14.87
CA LYS A 30 -10.59 -25.30 15.68
C LYS A 30 -10.44 -24.90 17.16
N SER A 31 -11.47 -25.17 17.95
CA SER A 31 -11.40 -25.07 19.41
C SER A 31 -10.94 -26.41 19.98
N CYS A 32 -9.78 -26.40 20.64
CA CYS A 32 -9.18 -27.60 21.26
C CYS A 32 -8.92 -27.44 22.76
N ARG A 33 -9.11 -26.24 23.32
CA ARG A 33 -8.99 -25.94 24.74
C ARG A 33 -10.19 -25.10 25.20
N ASP A 34 -10.10 -24.54 26.40
CA ASP A 34 -11.17 -23.78 27.07
C ASP A 34 -11.43 -22.38 26.46
N GLY A 35 -11.05 -22.13 25.19
CA GLY A 35 -11.31 -20.85 24.51
C GLY A 35 -10.36 -19.71 24.90
N LYS A 36 -9.11 -20.01 25.24
CA LYS A 36 -8.05 -19.02 25.50
C LYS A 36 -7.33 -18.67 24.21
N TRP A 37 -8.03 -17.93 23.36
CA TRP A 37 -7.55 -17.52 22.04
C TRP A 37 -6.36 -16.57 22.12
N VAL A 38 -5.31 -16.89 21.36
CA VAL A 38 -4.16 -15.99 21.14
C VAL A 38 -3.99 -15.74 19.65
N ALA A 39 -3.56 -14.53 19.31
CA ALA A 39 -3.19 -14.21 17.94
C ALA A 39 -1.88 -14.93 17.58
N LYS A 40 -1.86 -15.57 16.42
CA LYS A 40 -0.70 -16.23 15.80
C LYS A 40 -0.65 -15.88 14.32
N TRP A 41 0.46 -16.19 13.68
CA TRP A 41 0.70 -15.88 12.28
C TRP A 41 1.05 -17.13 11.49
N TYR A 42 0.73 -17.17 10.21
CA TYR A 42 1.14 -18.23 9.28
C TYR A 42 1.49 -17.62 7.93
N PHE A 43 2.33 -18.28 7.16
CA PHE A 43 2.65 -17.91 5.80
C PHE A 43 1.60 -18.48 4.84
N ASP A 44 0.81 -17.61 4.23
CA ASP A 44 -0.15 -18.01 3.21
C ASP A 44 0.53 -18.13 1.85
N HIS A 45 0.64 -19.37 1.35
CA HIS A 45 1.23 -19.68 0.05
C HIS A 45 0.43 -19.15 -1.14
N VAL A 46 -0.86 -18.83 -0.95
CA VAL A 46 -1.70 -18.27 -2.02
C VAL A 46 -1.42 -16.77 -2.19
N SER A 47 -1.41 -16.00 -1.11
CA SER A 47 -1.08 -14.57 -1.14
C SER A 47 0.43 -14.27 -1.12
N GLY A 48 1.26 -15.24 -0.73
CA GLY A 48 2.70 -15.05 -0.55
C GLY A 48 3.06 -14.16 0.65
N ALA A 49 2.16 -14.06 1.64
CA ALA A 49 2.29 -13.14 2.76
C ALA A 49 1.91 -13.80 4.10
N CYS A 50 2.47 -13.28 5.18
CA CYS A 50 2.10 -13.68 6.53
C CYS A 50 0.73 -13.14 6.93
N GLN A 51 -0.18 -14.03 7.32
CA GLN A 51 -1.54 -13.71 7.77
C GLN A 51 -1.75 -14.08 9.23
N GLN A 52 -2.53 -13.26 9.94
CA GLN A 52 -2.91 -13.52 11.32
C GLN A 52 -4.08 -14.52 11.38
N PHE A 53 -4.08 -15.37 12.42
CA PHE A 53 -5.22 -16.19 12.80
C PHE A 53 -5.33 -16.34 14.32
N TRP A 54 -6.48 -16.83 14.80
CA TRP A 54 -6.73 -17.10 16.22
C TRP A 54 -6.46 -18.56 16.55
N TYR A 55 -5.69 -18.80 17.60
CA TYR A 55 -5.22 -20.11 18.02
C TYR A 55 -5.61 -20.41 19.46
N ASP A 56 -6.21 -21.58 19.69
CA ASP A 56 -6.65 -22.06 21.01
C ASP A 56 -5.94 -23.38 21.40
N GLY A 57 -4.73 -23.62 20.89
CA GLY A 57 -3.88 -24.72 21.39
C GLY A 57 -4.02 -26.07 20.69
N CYS A 58 -4.58 -26.11 19.48
CA CYS A 58 -4.66 -27.32 18.65
C CYS A 58 -3.28 -27.75 18.12
N VAL A 59 -2.99 -29.05 18.08
CA VAL A 59 -1.71 -29.58 17.55
C VAL A 59 -1.92 -30.08 16.13
N SER A 60 -0.93 -29.82 15.26
CA SER A 60 -0.87 -30.31 13.87
C SER A 60 0.56 -30.75 13.55
N SER A 61 0.69 -31.55 12.49
CA SER A 61 1.98 -31.88 11.87
C SER A 61 2.58 -30.73 11.05
N SER A 62 1.77 -29.74 10.65
CA SER A 62 2.27 -28.53 9.99
C SER A 62 3.14 -27.72 10.97
N GLN A 63 4.21 -27.10 10.48
CA GLN A 63 5.03 -26.16 11.25
C GLN A 63 4.80 -24.71 10.80
N ASN A 64 3.79 -24.46 9.97
CA ASN A 64 3.42 -23.14 9.48
C ASN A 64 2.57 -22.38 10.52
N ILE A 65 3.16 -22.12 11.68
CA ILE A 65 2.58 -21.38 12.80
C ILE A 65 3.68 -20.60 13.54
N TYR A 66 3.50 -19.29 13.64
CA TYR A 66 4.49 -18.36 14.17
C TYR A 66 3.92 -17.53 15.32
N PRO A 67 4.77 -17.19 16.31
CA PRO A 67 4.33 -16.45 17.48
C PRO A 67 3.90 -15.01 17.18
N ASP A 68 4.56 -14.36 16.23
CA ASP A 68 4.35 -12.96 15.87
C ASP A 68 4.63 -12.72 14.39
N GLU A 69 4.17 -11.56 13.91
CA GLU A 69 4.25 -11.13 12.52
C GLU A 69 5.71 -11.06 12.05
N GLU A 70 6.58 -10.45 12.86
CA GLU A 70 7.97 -10.21 12.51
C GLU A 70 8.73 -11.54 12.33
N SER A 71 8.50 -12.51 13.20
CA SER A 71 9.03 -13.87 13.08
C SER A 71 8.56 -14.56 11.81
N CYS A 72 7.26 -14.48 11.49
CA CYS A 72 6.73 -15.06 10.25
C CYS A 72 7.37 -14.41 9.02
N LYS A 73 7.42 -13.08 8.98
CA LYS A 73 7.96 -12.30 7.88
C LYS A 73 9.45 -12.58 7.67
N ASN A 74 10.24 -12.47 8.73
CA ASN A 74 11.69 -12.67 8.65
C ASN A 74 12.08 -14.09 8.25
N LEU A 75 11.25 -15.09 8.57
CA LEU A 75 11.52 -16.49 8.29
C LEU A 75 11.00 -16.93 6.91
N CYS A 76 9.80 -16.47 6.51
CA CYS A 76 9.09 -17.00 5.35
C CYS A 76 8.94 -16.01 4.20
N GLU A 77 8.91 -14.72 4.48
CA GLU A 77 8.94 -13.68 3.47
C GLU A 77 10.40 -13.30 3.15
N LEU A 78 11.16 -14.21 2.52
CA LEU A 78 12.52 -13.92 2.02
C LEU A 78 12.49 -13.53 0.52
N PRO A 79 13.44 -12.69 0.05
CA PRO A 79 13.11 -11.44 -0.63
C PRO A 79 12.78 -11.57 -2.12
N ALA A 80 11.60 -11.05 -2.46
CA ALA A 80 11.38 -10.12 -3.54
C ALA A 80 11.87 -10.54 -4.94
N LEU A 81 11.55 -11.77 -5.34
CA LEU A 81 11.37 -12.08 -6.75
C LEU A 81 9.95 -11.64 -7.16
N PRO A 82 9.78 -10.90 -8.27
CA PRO A 82 8.46 -10.66 -8.82
C PRO A 82 7.89 -12.00 -9.23
N ILE A 83 6.71 -12.34 -8.69
CA ILE A 83 5.92 -13.46 -9.21
C ILE A 83 5.60 -13.07 -10.65
N GLU A 84 6.24 -13.73 -11.61
CA GLU A 84 5.84 -13.65 -13.01
C GLU A 84 4.34 -13.97 -13.08
N GLY A 85 3.52 -12.96 -13.39
CA GLY A 85 2.13 -13.14 -13.78
C GLY A 85 1.02 -12.58 -12.86
N LEU A 86 1.30 -11.93 -11.73
CA LEU A 86 0.20 -11.42 -10.86
C LEU A 86 0.25 -9.95 -10.41
N VAL A 87 1.29 -9.18 -10.75
CA VAL A 87 1.29 -7.73 -10.52
C VAL A 87 1.73 -7.04 -11.81
N THR A 88 0.76 -6.57 -12.60
CA THR A 88 1.05 -5.41 -13.46
C THR A 88 1.38 -4.28 -12.49
N PRO A 89 2.56 -3.63 -12.59
CA PRO A 89 2.82 -2.42 -11.81
C PRO A 89 1.62 -1.51 -12.00
N THR A 90 1.12 -0.89 -10.94
CA THR A 90 0.08 0.12 -11.11
C THR A 90 0.56 1.14 -12.13
N THR A 91 -0.33 1.69 -12.96
CA THR A 91 0.01 2.74 -13.94
C THR A 91 0.84 3.86 -13.30
N LEU A 92 0.62 4.11 -12.00
CA LEU A 92 1.41 5.01 -11.17
C LEU A 92 2.89 4.57 -11.05
N GLU A 93 3.23 3.32 -10.76
CA GLU A 93 4.63 2.85 -10.65
C GLU A 93 5.39 2.90 -11.99
N GLN A 94 4.75 2.49 -13.09
CA GLN A 94 5.33 2.56 -14.43
C GLN A 94 5.60 4.00 -14.88
N GLU A 95 4.69 4.92 -14.58
CA GLU A 95 4.87 6.35 -14.87
C GLU A 95 5.90 7.03 -13.97
N THR A 96 6.25 6.42 -12.85
CA THR A 96 7.21 6.99 -11.91
C THR A 96 8.65 6.62 -12.28
N TYR A 97 8.89 5.38 -12.69
CA TYR A 97 10.22 4.91 -13.07
C TYR A 97 10.75 5.63 -14.32
N ARG A 98 9.88 6.05 -15.25
CA ARG A 98 10.30 6.78 -16.46
C ARG A 98 11.10 8.05 -16.15
N CYS A 99 10.91 8.67 -14.98
CA CYS A 99 11.67 9.85 -14.58
C CYS A 99 13.12 9.51 -14.18
N LEU A 100 13.41 8.25 -13.86
CA LEU A 100 14.69 7.77 -13.32
C LEU A 100 15.58 7.13 -14.38
N GLU A 101 15.06 6.92 -15.59
CA GLU A 101 15.85 6.50 -16.73
C GLU A 101 16.75 7.65 -17.22
N THR A 102 17.84 7.35 -17.91
CA THR A 102 18.64 8.39 -18.58
C THR A 102 17.89 8.93 -19.80
N PHE A 103 18.21 10.11 -20.31
CA PHE A 103 17.69 10.50 -21.62
C PHE A 103 18.17 9.50 -22.69
N SER A 104 17.33 9.27 -23.69
CA SER A 104 17.66 8.39 -24.81
C SER A 104 17.21 9.03 -26.11
N PRO A 105 18.15 9.58 -26.91
CA PRO A 105 17.83 10.19 -28.20
C PRO A 105 17.19 9.22 -29.18
N GLY A 106 17.46 7.92 -29.07
CA GLY A 106 17.12 6.93 -30.09
C GLY A 106 18.13 6.91 -31.24
N ASN A 107 17.88 6.08 -32.26
CA ASN A 107 18.81 5.86 -33.37
C ASN A 107 18.20 6.15 -34.75
N CYS A 108 17.18 7.01 -34.80
CA CYS A 108 16.58 7.48 -36.05
C CYS A 108 17.21 8.80 -36.53
N SER A 109 16.69 9.35 -37.62
CA SER A 109 17.26 10.55 -38.27
C SER A 109 16.41 11.81 -38.12
N GLU A 110 15.26 11.74 -37.46
CA GLU A 110 14.41 12.91 -37.22
C GLU A 110 14.93 13.70 -36.02
N HIS A 111 14.41 14.90 -35.78
CA HIS A 111 14.81 15.72 -34.63
C HIS A 111 13.59 16.42 -34.03
N TYR A 112 13.13 15.89 -32.90
CA TYR A 112 12.04 16.46 -32.12
C TYR A 112 12.57 17.01 -30.81
N SER A 113 12.21 18.26 -30.51
CA SER A 113 12.47 18.83 -29.20
C SER A 113 11.63 18.11 -28.14
N ALA A 114 12.31 17.60 -27.12
CA ALA A 114 11.69 16.94 -25.98
C ALA A 114 12.40 17.36 -24.69
N TYR A 115 11.82 17.00 -23.55
CA TYR A 115 12.40 17.20 -22.23
C TYR A 115 12.58 15.86 -21.53
N PHE A 116 13.61 15.74 -20.70
CA PHE A 116 13.81 14.61 -19.81
C PHE A 116 14.12 15.11 -18.40
N TYR A 117 13.81 14.31 -17.39
CA TYR A 117 14.20 14.60 -16.03
C TYR A 117 15.63 14.13 -15.78
N ASN A 118 16.53 15.07 -15.48
CA ASN A 118 17.91 14.78 -15.14
C ASN A 118 18.04 14.63 -13.62
N THR A 119 18.31 13.42 -13.14
CA THR A 119 18.46 13.12 -11.70
C THR A 119 19.70 13.77 -11.08
N ALA A 120 20.75 14.05 -11.87
CA ALA A 120 21.96 14.70 -11.38
C ALA A 120 21.74 16.19 -11.11
N SER A 121 21.08 16.90 -12.04
CA SER A 121 20.75 18.32 -11.87
C SER A 121 19.43 18.55 -11.12
N ARG A 122 18.61 17.49 -10.97
CA ARG A 122 17.25 17.47 -10.39
C ARG A 122 16.29 18.40 -11.11
N ARG A 123 16.41 18.50 -12.43
CA ARG A 123 15.63 19.42 -13.28
C ARG A 123 15.21 18.74 -14.57
N CYS A 124 14.12 19.24 -15.16
CA CYS A 124 13.74 18.91 -16.52
C CYS A 124 14.58 19.70 -17.53
N GLU A 125 15.32 18.98 -18.37
CA GLU A 125 16.26 19.54 -19.34
C GLU A 125 15.82 19.18 -20.77
N PRO A 126 16.02 20.09 -21.74
CA PRO A 126 15.69 19.81 -23.13
C PRO A 126 16.72 18.85 -23.76
N PHE A 127 16.25 17.97 -24.65
CA PHE A 127 17.08 17.12 -25.50
C PHE A 127 16.44 16.92 -26.89
N GLN A 128 17.21 16.39 -27.84
CA GLN A 128 16.74 16.04 -29.18
C GLN A 128 16.39 14.55 -29.24
N PHE A 129 15.13 14.24 -29.52
CA PHE A 129 14.64 12.89 -29.77
C PHE A 129 14.61 12.59 -31.26
N THR A 130 15.09 11.42 -31.65
CA THR A 130 15.35 11.09 -33.06
C THR A 130 14.16 10.52 -33.83
N GLY A 131 13.01 10.35 -33.18
CA GLY A 131 11.76 9.86 -33.80
C GLY A 131 11.45 8.39 -33.55
N CYS A 132 12.43 7.57 -33.15
CA CYS A 132 12.21 6.17 -32.76
C CYS A 132 13.08 5.75 -31.58
N ASP A 133 12.85 4.53 -31.10
CA ASP A 133 13.49 3.99 -29.90
C ASP A 133 13.31 4.93 -28.69
N GLY A 134 14.37 5.10 -27.92
CA GLY A 134 14.36 5.89 -26.71
C GLY A 134 13.76 5.14 -25.53
N ASN A 135 13.36 5.90 -24.52
CA ASN A 135 12.72 5.36 -23.33
C ASN A 135 11.63 6.31 -22.83
N GLY A 136 11.10 6.01 -21.64
CA GLY A 136 10.00 6.76 -21.06
C GLY A 136 10.40 8.15 -20.58
N ASN A 137 11.68 8.45 -20.34
CA ASN A 137 12.13 9.77 -19.88
C ASN A 137 12.11 10.83 -21.00
N ARG A 138 10.93 11.06 -21.57
CA ARG A 138 10.68 11.90 -22.73
C ARG A 138 9.32 12.58 -22.60
N PHE A 139 9.34 13.90 -22.49
CA PHE A 139 8.16 14.73 -22.27
C PHE A 139 8.07 15.81 -23.35
N VAL A 140 6.85 16.10 -23.79
CA VAL A 140 6.59 17.11 -24.84
C VAL A 140 6.86 18.54 -24.34
N SER A 141 6.81 18.80 -23.02
CA SER A 141 7.09 20.12 -22.46
C SER A 141 7.79 20.03 -21.10
N ALA A 142 8.55 21.08 -20.77
CA ALA A 142 9.16 21.24 -19.44
C ALA A 142 8.11 21.15 -18.32
N ARG A 143 6.95 21.79 -18.51
CA ARG A 143 5.85 21.75 -17.53
C ARG A 143 5.35 20.33 -17.30
N HIS A 144 5.15 19.56 -18.36
CA HIS A 144 4.72 18.16 -18.25
C HIS A 144 5.78 17.34 -17.49
N CYS A 145 7.06 17.48 -17.85
CA CYS A 145 8.14 16.80 -17.14
C CYS A 145 8.17 17.15 -15.64
N GLU A 146 8.09 18.43 -15.29
CA GLU A 146 8.13 18.88 -13.89
C GLU A 146 6.92 18.37 -13.10
N GLN A 147 5.71 18.41 -13.69
CA GLN A 147 4.49 17.88 -13.04
C GLN A 147 4.52 16.36 -12.85
N THR A 148 5.22 15.62 -13.71
CA THR A 148 5.34 14.16 -13.57
C THR A 148 6.45 13.78 -12.59
N CYS A 149 7.59 14.47 -12.65
CA CYS A 149 8.82 14.08 -11.93
C CYS A 149 9.11 14.89 -10.66
N TYR A 150 8.25 15.84 -10.25
CA TYR A 150 8.47 16.72 -9.09
C TYR A 150 8.86 15.98 -7.80
N ARG A 151 8.34 14.76 -7.60
CA ARG A 151 8.61 13.94 -6.41
C ARG A 151 10.10 13.58 -6.23
N PHE A 152 10.88 13.61 -7.31
CA PHE A 152 12.31 13.30 -7.29
C PHE A 152 13.20 14.53 -7.06
N ARG A 153 12.65 15.75 -7.12
CA ARG A 153 13.42 17.01 -7.01
C ARG A 153 14.17 17.15 -5.69
N GLY A 154 13.64 16.55 -4.62
CA GLY A 154 14.25 16.53 -3.30
C GLY A 154 15.33 15.45 -3.08
N LEU A 155 15.51 14.56 -4.05
CA LEU A 155 16.39 13.40 -3.94
C LEU A 155 17.70 13.64 -4.67
N ASN A 156 18.80 13.17 -4.08
CA ASN A 156 20.06 13.04 -4.82
C ASN A 156 20.03 11.78 -5.70
N GLU A 157 21.10 11.57 -6.48
CA GLU A 157 21.18 10.43 -7.40
C GLU A 157 21.13 9.08 -6.67
N GLU A 158 21.85 8.91 -5.56
CA GLU A 158 21.85 7.67 -4.77
C GLU A 158 20.46 7.35 -4.21
N GLU A 159 19.76 8.37 -3.70
CA GLU A 159 18.40 8.26 -3.18
C GLU A 159 17.40 7.96 -4.30
N SER A 160 17.61 8.53 -5.48
CA SER A 160 16.76 8.30 -6.66
C SER A 160 16.92 6.87 -7.19
N ASN A 161 18.13 6.30 -7.10
CA ASN A 161 18.40 4.93 -7.52
C ASN A 161 17.54 3.91 -6.79
N CYS A 162 17.17 4.16 -5.53
CA CYS A 162 16.31 3.29 -4.74
C CYS A 162 14.93 3.04 -5.37
N PHE A 163 14.47 3.93 -6.26
CA PHE A 163 13.15 3.85 -6.88
C PHE A 163 13.19 3.27 -8.30
N GLN A 164 14.34 2.79 -8.76
CA GLN A 164 14.44 1.99 -9.98
C GLN A 164 13.93 0.55 -9.70
N PRO A 165 13.36 -0.16 -10.69
CA PRO A 165 12.83 -1.50 -10.49
C PRO A 165 13.94 -2.49 -10.17
N LEU A 166 13.59 -3.69 -9.72
CA LEU A 166 14.54 -4.79 -9.67
C LEU A 166 15.03 -5.12 -11.09
N ASP A 167 16.34 -5.11 -11.30
CA ASP A 167 16.95 -5.52 -12.55
C ASP A 167 18.10 -6.51 -12.31
N VAL A 168 17.84 -7.76 -12.68
CA VAL A 168 18.76 -8.89 -12.52
C VAL A 168 19.95 -8.83 -13.49
N GLY A 169 19.89 -7.97 -14.52
CA GLY A 169 20.86 -7.92 -15.61
C GLY A 169 20.76 -9.10 -16.57
N TYR A 170 21.56 -9.09 -17.64
CA TYR A 170 21.44 -10.05 -18.75
C TYR A 170 22.63 -11.02 -18.88
N GLY A 171 23.51 -11.08 -17.88
CA GLY A 171 24.76 -11.86 -17.92
C GLY A 171 24.62 -13.38 -17.77
N ARG A 172 23.40 -13.94 -17.70
CA ARG A 172 23.14 -15.35 -17.37
C ARG A 172 23.86 -16.35 -18.28
N SER A 173 24.00 -16.02 -19.56
CA SER A 173 24.63 -16.88 -20.57
C SER A 173 26.04 -16.44 -20.97
N ASN A 174 26.64 -15.47 -20.25
CA ASN A 174 27.93 -14.90 -20.59
C ASN A 174 28.97 -15.15 -19.48
N SER A 175 29.96 -15.99 -19.77
CA SER A 175 31.01 -16.40 -18.82
C SER A 175 31.88 -15.23 -18.32
N LYS A 176 31.99 -14.12 -19.07
CA LYS A 176 32.69 -12.91 -18.61
C LYS A 176 31.87 -12.15 -17.58
N CYS A 177 30.55 -12.08 -17.77
CA CYS A 177 29.62 -11.44 -16.84
C CYS A 177 29.50 -12.21 -15.53
N PHE A 178 29.48 -13.54 -15.62
CA PHE A 178 29.32 -14.41 -14.45
C PHE A 178 30.34 -14.15 -13.34
N ARG A 179 31.58 -13.73 -13.69
CA ARG A 179 32.63 -13.37 -12.71
C ARG A 179 32.26 -12.17 -11.83
N ASN A 180 31.41 -11.29 -12.33
CA ASN A 180 30.90 -10.10 -11.64
C ASN A 180 29.48 -10.33 -11.09
N GLY A 181 28.92 -11.52 -11.28
CA GLY A 181 27.62 -11.91 -10.77
C GLY A 181 27.67 -12.31 -9.29
N GLY A 182 26.51 -12.33 -8.66
CA GLY A 182 26.36 -12.76 -7.27
C GLY A 182 25.24 -12.06 -6.54
N PHE A 183 25.15 -12.33 -5.24
CA PHE A 183 24.15 -11.70 -4.38
C PHE A 183 24.40 -10.19 -4.27
N LYS A 184 23.31 -9.45 -4.44
CA LYS A 184 23.20 -8.00 -4.28
C LYS A 184 21.93 -7.67 -3.53
N PHE A 185 21.83 -6.45 -3.06
CA PHE A 185 20.64 -5.91 -2.42
C PHE A 185 19.98 -4.88 -3.32
N TYR A 186 18.67 -4.77 -3.26
CA TYR A 186 17.90 -3.72 -3.91
C TYR A 186 16.84 -3.21 -2.95
N TYR A 187 16.42 -1.97 -3.13
CA TYR A 187 15.32 -1.40 -2.42
C TYR A 187 14.02 -1.69 -3.14
N ASN A 188 13.10 -2.38 -2.48
CA ASN A 188 11.77 -2.56 -2.99
C ASN A 188 10.90 -1.39 -2.53
N SER A 189 10.61 -0.46 -3.45
CA SER A 189 9.81 0.74 -3.16
C SER A 189 8.36 0.44 -2.82
N TYR A 190 7.82 -0.67 -3.30
CA TYR A 190 6.44 -1.09 -3.01
C TYR A 190 6.29 -1.50 -1.53
N TYR A 191 7.20 -2.33 -1.03
CA TYR A 191 7.21 -2.77 0.37
C TYR A 191 7.95 -1.82 1.31
N GLY A 192 8.63 -0.83 0.75
CA GLY A 192 9.39 0.14 1.50
C GLY A 192 10.65 -0.42 2.19
N ARG A 193 11.24 -1.53 1.71
CA ARG A 193 12.33 -2.26 2.39
C ARG A 193 13.42 -2.78 1.45
N CYS A 194 14.64 -2.96 1.97
CA CYS A 194 15.72 -3.62 1.25
C CYS A 194 15.56 -5.16 1.22
N GLY A 195 15.72 -5.75 0.03
CA GLY A 195 15.76 -7.20 -0.20
C GLY A 195 17.02 -7.60 -0.98
N HIS A 196 17.41 -8.87 -0.96
CA HIS A 196 18.51 -9.37 -1.81
C HIS A 196 17.99 -10.01 -3.10
N PHE A 197 18.82 -10.02 -4.12
CA PHE A 197 18.57 -10.69 -5.40
C PHE A 197 19.87 -11.22 -6.01
N TRP A 198 19.76 -12.10 -7.00
CA TRP A 198 20.91 -12.56 -7.78
C TRP A 198 21.14 -11.66 -8.99
N TYR A 199 22.28 -10.97 -9.02
CA TYR A 199 22.70 -10.18 -10.18
C TYR A 199 23.54 -11.05 -11.12
N PHE A 200 23.20 -11.05 -12.41
CA PHE A 200 23.89 -11.85 -13.43
C PHE A 200 25.21 -11.26 -13.92
N GLY A 201 25.64 -10.12 -13.36
CA GLY A 201 27.01 -9.60 -13.53
C GLY A 201 27.21 -8.59 -14.65
N CYS A 202 26.22 -8.39 -15.54
CA CYS A 202 26.23 -7.36 -16.58
C CYS A 202 24.88 -6.65 -16.69
N GLY A 203 24.93 -5.36 -17.04
CA GLY A 203 23.75 -4.50 -17.15
C GLY A 203 23.16 -4.16 -15.79
N GLY A 204 21.85 -4.32 -15.66
CA GLY A 204 21.16 -3.91 -14.47
C GLY A 204 21.00 -2.40 -14.37
N ASN A 205 20.43 -1.96 -13.25
CA ASN A 205 20.35 -0.55 -12.90
C ASN A 205 21.06 -0.27 -11.57
N LYS A 206 20.94 0.96 -11.06
CA LYS A 206 21.66 1.42 -9.87
C LYS A 206 20.95 1.10 -8.55
N ASN A 207 19.73 0.53 -8.57
CA ASN A 207 19.10 -0.06 -7.38
C ASN A 207 19.77 -1.40 -7.02
N ARG A 208 21.07 -1.35 -6.77
CA ARG A 208 21.92 -2.52 -6.59
C ARG A 208 23.06 -2.18 -5.65
N PHE A 209 23.00 -2.75 -4.46
CA PHE A 209 23.91 -2.49 -3.35
C PHE A 209 24.66 -3.77 -2.97
N ASP A 210 25.86 -3.62 -2.43
CA ASP A 210 26.69 -4.77 -2.04
C ASP A 210 26.32 -5.31 -0.66
N SER A 211 25.62 -4.52 0.16
CA SER A 211 25.17 -4.94 1.49
C SER A 211 23.80 -4.38 1.84
N TYR A 212 23.12 -5.07 2.76
CA TYR A 212 21.86 -4.60 3.36
C TYR A 212 22.01 -3.21 3.98
N MET A 213 23.08 -2.98 4.75
CA MET A 213 23.34 -1.70 5.40
C MET A 213 23.53 -0.55 4.41
N GLN A 214 24.18 -0.81 3.27
CA GLN A 214 24.33 0.19 2.22
C GLN A 214 22.97 0.53 1.60
N CYS A 215 22.17 -0.48 1.28
CA CYS A 215 20.82 -0.29 0.75
C CYS A 215 19.95 0.54 1.72
N GLU A 216 19.88 0.16 2.99
CA GLU A 216 19.07 0.86 3.98
C GLU A 216 19.52 2.30 4.14
N LYS A 217 20.82 2.55 4.32
CA LYS A 217 21.36 3.90 4.48
C LYS A 217 21.08 4.80 3.28
N SER A 218 21.25 4.27 2.06
CA SER A 218 21.01 5.03 0.83
C SER A 218 19.52 5.33 0.60
N CYS A 219 18.63 4.42 1.02
CA CYS A 219 17.21 4.52 0.69
C CYS A 219 16.32 5.08 1.81
N GLN A 220 16.74 5.04 3.08
CA GLN A 220 15.95 5.49 4.24
C GLN A 220 15.50 6.97 4.18
N ARG A 221 16.33 7.87 3.63
CA ARG A 221 16.00 9.31 3.58
C ARG A 221 15.07 9.65 2.41
N GLY A 222 15.36 9.10 1.23
CA GLY A 222 14.53 9.33 0.04
C GLY A 222 13.12 8.78 0.20
N THR A 223 13.00 7.66 0.91
CA THR A 223 11.72 7.01 1.21
C THR A 223 10.92 7.79 2.22
N SER A 224 11.54 8.44 3.21
CA SER A 224 10.85 9.35 4.12
C SER A 224 10.32 10.61 3.42
N LEU A 225 10.97 11.07 2.35
CA LEU A 225 10.52 12.23 1.56
C LEU A 225 9.40 11.85 0.60
N ILE A 226 9.47 10.69 -0.05
CA ILE A 226 8.40 10.20 -0.94
C ILE A 226 7.22 9.63 -0.14
N ALA A 227 7.43 8.87 0.93
CA ALA A 227 6.37 8.33 1.79
C ALA A 227 5.64 9.41 2.60
N LYS A 228 6.24 10.59 2.83
CA LYS A 228 5.50 11.75 3.37
C LYS A 228 4.46 12.30 2.40
N LEU A 229 4.59 12.01 1.10
CA LEU A 229 3.63 12.45 0.10
C LEU A 229 2.40 11.53 0.04
N GLU A 230 2.53 10.24 0.36
CA GLU A 230 1.42 9.26 0.43
C GLU A 230 1.79 8.11 1.39
N LYS A 231 1.42 8.19 2.67
CA LYS A 231 1.31 6.97 3.48
C LYS A 231 -0.06 6.36 3.25
N PRO A 232 -0.18 5.09 2.83
CA PRO A 232 -1.47 4.43 2.81
C PRO A 232 -2.03 4.44 4.24
N LYS A 233 -3.26 4.91 4.38
CA LYS A 233 -3.92 5.01 5.69
C LYS A 233 -4.00 3.61 6.32
N PRO A 234 -3.96 3.44 7.65
CA PRO A 234 -4.13 2.11 8.23
C PRO A 234 -5.52 1.57 7.85
N ILE A 235 -5.67 0.27 7.57
CA ILE A 235 -6.96 -0.30 7.13
C ILE A 235 -8.10 -0.09 8.15
N SER A 236 -7.73 0.16 9.41
CA SER A 236 -8.65 0.52 10.49
C SER A 236 -9.49 1.78 10.18
N VAL A 237 -9.00 2.69 9.33
CA VAL A 237 -9.74 3.89 8.92
C VAL A 237 -11.06 3.56 8.22
N CYS A 238 -11.15 2.45 7.48
CA CYS A 238 -12.38 2.03 6.82
C CYS A 238 -13.50 1.68 7.81
N PHE A 239 -13.18 1.51 9.10
CA PHE A 239 -14.16 1.20 10.14
C PHE A 239 -14.61 2.42 10.95
N LEU A 240 -14.02 3.60 10.71
CA LEU A 240 -14.48 4.86 11.29
C LEU A 240 -15.78 5.31 10.59
N ASN A 241 -16.67 6.00 11.31
CA ASN A 241 -17.82 6.63 10.69
C ASN A 241 -17.40 7.83 9.84
N ALA A 242 -18.17 8.19 8.82
CA ALA A 242 -17.94 9.44 8.10
C ALA A 242 -18.07 10.64 9.06
N ASP A 243 -17.04 11.48 9.11
CA ASP A 243 -17.03 12.69 9.93
C ASP A 243 -16.63 13.89 9.09
N GLY A 244 -17.62 14.73 8.79
CA GLY A 244 -17.47 15.96 8.02
C GLY A 244 -16.69 17.07 8.76
N GLY A 245 -16.46 16.91 10.07
CA GLY A 245 -15.89 17.96 10.90
C GLY A 245 -16.85 19.14 11.14
N LYS A 246 -16.48 20.04 12.05
CA LYS A 246 -17.24 21.25 12.39
C LYS A 246 -16.29 22.44 12.43
N CYS A 247 -16.52 23.43 11.57
CA CYS A 247 -15.66 24.60 11.42
C CYS A 247 -16.46 25.90 11.65
N SER A 248 -15.88 26.87 12.35
CA SER A 248 -16.46 28.21 12.53
C SER A 248 -16.21 29.06 11.28
N ALA A 249 -17.15 29.02 10.35
CA ALA A 249 -17.36 29.91 9.19
C ALA A 249 -16.16 30.26 8.26
N SER A 250 -16.42 30.12 6.95
CA SER A 250 -15.64 30.62 5.78
C SER A 250 -14.70 29.65 5.06
N ILE A 251 -14.83 28.33 5.25
CA ILE A 251 -14.22 27.33 4.35
C ILE A 251 -15.34 26.66 3.55
N ALA A 252 -15.26 26.70 2.22
CA ALA A 252 -16.22 26.02 1.36
C ALA A 252 -16.14 24.50 1.61
N SER A 253 -17.30 23.84 1.76
CA SER A 253 -17.33 22.39 1.90
C SER A 253 -16.74 21.73 0.66
N VAL A 254 -15.92 20.70 0.87
CA VAL A 254 -15.26 19.98 -0.21
C VAL A 254 -15.84 18.58 -0.28
N LYS A 255 -16.24 18.16 -1.48
CA LYS A 255 -16.64 16.78 -1.75
C LYS A 255 -15.46 15.85 -1.57
N LYS A 256 -15.62 14.84 -0.73
CA LYS A 256 -14.67 13.77 -0.46
C LYS A 256 -15.38 12.42 -0.52
N TRP A 257 -14.64 11.33 -0.44
CA TRP A 257 -15.16 9.97 -0.44
C TRP A 257 -14.98 9.32 0.93
N THR A 258 -15.94 8.49 1.35
CA THR A 258 -15.90 7.76 2.61
C THR A 258 -16.43 6.35 2.41
N TYR A 259 -15.89 5.38 3.15
CA TYR A 259 -16.34 4.01 3.10
C TYR A 259 -17.48 3.77 4.09
N MET A 260 -18.66 3.42 3.57
CA MET A 260 -19.78 2.97 4.38
C MET A 260 -19.76 1.46 4.54
N ARG A 261 -19.22 1.00 5.68
CA ARG A 261 -19.18 -0.41 6.08
C ARG A 261 -20.52 -1.13 6.07
N GLN A 262 -21.63 -0.42 6.31
CA GLN A 262 -22.98 -1.00 6.31
C GLN A 262 -23.38 -1.50 4.92
N PHE A 263 -22.91 -0.83 3.87
CA PHE A 263 -23.23 -1.14 2.48
C PHE A 263 -22.04 -1.74 1.73
N GLY A 264 -20.87 -1.79 2.37
CA GLY A 264 -19.62 -2.22 1.76
C GLY A 264 -19.17 -1.33 0.58
N LYS A 265 -19.56 -0.05 0.58
CA LYS A 265 -19.39 0.85 -0.57
C LYS A 265 -18.73 2.18 -0.18
N CYS A 266 -17.91 2.69 -1.09
CA CYS A 266 -17.43 4.06 -1.04
C CYS A 266 -18.47 5.01 -1.62
N ILE A 267 -18.79 6.07 -0.88
CA ILE A 267 -19.77 7.07 -1.27
C ILE A 267 -19.19 8.48 -1.09
N PRO A 268 -19.65 9.48 -1.87
CA PRO A 268 -19.25 10.86 -1.66
C PRO A 268 -19.92 11.45 -0.40
N PHE A 269 -19.21 12.33 0.31
CA PHE A 269 -19.73 13.12 1.44
C PHE A 269 -19.11 14.52 1.48
N GLU A 270 -19.76 15.43 2.19
CA GLU A 270 -19.31 16.82 2.37
C GLU A 270 -18.37 16.94 3.59
N PHE A 271 -17.15 17.41 3.35
CA PHE A 271 -16.18 17.72 4.40
C PHE A 271 -16.11 19.24 4.61
N ALA A 272 -16.28 19.69 5.85
CA ALA A 272 -16.31 21.11 6.21
C ALA A 272 -14.97 21.85 6.03
N GLY A 273 -13.90 21.12 5.69
CA GLY A 273 -12.57 21.67 5.45
C GLY A 273 -11.63 21.62 6.66
N CYS A 274 -12.13 21.27 7.85
CA CYS A 274 -11.32 21.11 9.06
C CYS A 274 -11.89 20.00 9.97
N GLY A 275 -11.03 19.44 10.84
CA GLY A 275 -11.41 18.37 11.77
C GLY A 275 -11.73 17.05 11.05
N GLY A 276 -12.77 16.36 11.54
CA GLY A 276 -13.19 15.07 11.02
C GLY A 276 -12.23 13.94 11.37
N ASN A 277 -12.30 12.85 10.61
CA ASN A 277 -11.42 11.69 10.77
C ASN A 277 -10.83 11.20 9.44
N GLU A 278 -10.07 10.10 9.50
CA GLU A 278 -9.31 9.59 8.36
C GLU A 278 -10.11 8.74 7.35
N ASN A 279 -11.38 8.40 7.61
CA ASN A 279 -12.27 7.78 6.61
C ASN A 279 -12.77 8.83 5.61
N ARG A 280 -11.80 9.45 4.93
CA ARG A 280 -11.94 10.57 4.02
C ARG A 280 -10.86 10.47 2.96
N PHE A 281 -11.28 10.23 1.73
CA PHE A 281 -10.43 10.04 0.56
C PHE A 281 -10.73 11.12 -0.48
N ASP A 282 -9.76 11.44 -1.32
CA ASP A 282 -9.90 12.49 -2.32
C ASP A 282 -10.65 11.99 -3.57
N THR A 283 -10.53 10.70 -3.88
CA THR A 283 -11.20 10.08 -5.02
C THR A 283 -11.95 8.80 -4.64
N GLN A 284 -12.94 8.43 -5.47
CA GLN A 284 -13.63 7.14 -5.35
C GLN A 284 -12.64 5.98 -5.44
N HIS A 285 -11.72 6.06 -6.41
CA HIS A 285 -10.73 5.02 -6.65
C HIS A 285 -9.84 4.80 -5.44
N GLU A 286 -9.36 5.87 -4.80
CA GLU A 286 -8.56 5.79 -3.57
C GLU A 286 -9.34 5.09 -2.45
N CYS A 287 -10.60 5.47 -2.23
CA CYS A 287 -11.46 4.83 -1.23
C CYS A 287 -11.71 3.35 -1.54
N GLU A 288 -12.04 3.00 -2.78
CA GLU A 288 -12.34 1.63 -3.18
C GLU A 288 -11.09 0.76 -3.14
N TRP A 289 -9.97 1.26 -3.63
CA TRP A 289 -8.69 0.58 -3.51
C TRP A 289 -8.37 0.27 -2.04
N HIS A 290 -8.65 1.21 -1.14
CA HIS A 290 -8.31 1.09 0.27
C HIS A 290 -9.28 0.22 1.07
N CYS A 291 -10.58 0.27 0.76
CA CYS A 291 -11.64 -0.29 1.61
C CYS A 291 -12.55 -1.34 0.96
N ARG A 292 -12.40 -1.62 -0.35
CA ARG A 292 -13.30 -2.56 -1.06
C ARG A 292 -13.28 -3.95 -0.42
N GLY A 293 -14.48 -4.52 -0.22
CA GLY A 293 -14.65 -5.88 0.30
C GLY A 293 -14.46 -6.01 1.82
N LEU A 294 -14.13 -4.94 2.53
CA LEU A 294 -13.95 -4.97 3.99
C LEU A 294 -15.29 -4.96 4.72
N ILE A 295 -15.82 -6.14 5.00
CA ILE A 295 -16.97 -6.34 5.89
C ILE A 295 -16.44 -6.86 7.22
N ALA A 296 -16.50 -6.04 8.28
CA ALA A 296 -16.29 -6.54 9.64
C ALA A 296 -17.49 -7.41 10.06
N PRO A 297 -17.28 -8.53 10.78
CA PRO A 297 -18.37 -9.21 11.47
C PRO A 297 -19.05 -8.21 12.41
N GLN A 298 -20.38 -8.18 12.37
CA GLN A 298 -21.15 -7.44 13.37
C GLN A 298 -20.73 -7.95 14.75
N SER A 299 -20.41 -7.05 15.68
CA SER A 299 -20.45 -7.36 17.11
C SER A 299 -21.91 -7.60 17.50
N SER A 300 -22.52 -8.68 17.00
CA SER A 300 -23.87 -9.07 17.33
C SER A 300 -23.83 -9.83 18.64
N LYS A 301 -23.80 -9.08 19.75
CA LYS A 301 -24.34 -9.47 21.06
C LYS A 301 -24.22 -8.28 22.01
N LEU A 302 -25.17 -7.35 21.91
CA LEU A 302 -25.83 -6.69 23.05
C LEU A 302 -26.85 -5.65 22.55
N GLU A 303 -27.77 -6.02 21.67
CA GLU A 303 -29.08 -5.36 21.63
C GLU A 303 -30.15 -6.41 21.32
N LYS A 304 -30.60 -7.10 22.37
CA LYS A 304 -31.96 -7.61 22.42
C LYS A 304 -32.57 -7.27 23.78
N ASN A 305 -33.69 -6.56 23.69
CA ASN A 305 -34.68 -6.19 24.70
C ASN A 305 -34.35 -5.02 25.63
N SER A 306 -34.90 -3.85 25.29
CA SER A 306 -36.22 -3.53 25.86
C SER A 306 -37.01 -2.59 24.95
N GLN A 307 -38.32 -2.86 24.88
CA GLN A 307 -39.33 -2.16 24.09
C GLN A 307 -39.62 -0.75 24.64
N SER A 308 -39.76 0.24 23.76
CA SER A 308 -40.96 1.11 23.67
C SER A 308 -40.80 2.16 22.56
N SER A 309 -41.70 2.09 21.59
CA SER A 309 -42.05 3.12 20.58
C SER A 309 -42.88 4.26 21.25
N PRO A 310 -43.30 5.38 20.61
CA PRO A 310 -42.97 6.00 19.30
C PRO A 310 -42.62 7.52 19.41
N TYR A 311 -42.23 8.14 18.29
CA TYR A 311 -42.70 9.44 17.74
C TYR A 311 -41.59 10.26 17.07
N VAL A 312 -41.54 10.23 15.73
CA VAL A 312 -41.45 11.46 14.93
C VAL A 312 -42.22 11.25 13.63
N THR A 313 -43.32 11.98 13.47
CA THR A 313 -43.80 12.42 12.15
C THR A 313 -44.21 13.88 12.28
N VAL A 314 -43.46 14.75 11.61
CA VAL A 314 -43.80 16.16 11.37
C VAL A 314 -44.16 16.29 9.89
N ALA A 315 -45.37 16.75 9.59
CA ALA A 315 -45.82 17.45 8.37
C ALA A 315 -47.32 17.77 8.58
N VAL A 316 -48.00 18.85 8.20
CA VAL A 316 -47.82 20.03 7.32
C VAL A 316 -48.79 21.09 7.86
N GLY A 317 -48.49 22.38 7.71
CA GLY A 317 -49.30 23.48 8.27
C GLY A 317 -50.62 23.79 7.55
N THR A 318 -51.37 24.76 8.09
CA THR A 318 -51.89 25.97 7.42
C THR A 318 -52.94 26.68 8.29
N THR A 319 -52.90 28.02 8.27
CA THR A 319 -54.02 28.99 8.30
C THR A 319 -54.94 29.18 9.53
N THR A 320 -54.89 30.42 10.04
CA THR A 320 -55.99 31.36 10.37
C THR A 320 -56.94 31.15 11.57
N LYS A 321 -56.78 32.09 12.53
CA LYS A 321 -57.76 33.00 13.19
C LYS A 321 -59.15 32.53 13.67
N SER A 322 -59.54 33.18 14.78
CA SER A 322 -60.88 33.47 15.36
C SER A 322 -61.52 32.36 16.21
N LYS A 323 -61.77 32.52 17.53
CA LYS A 323 -62.58 33.44 18.38
C LYS A 323 -63.94 32.82 18.75
N LEU A 324 -64.25 32.85 20.06
CA LEU A 324 -65.57 32.73 20.74
C LEU A 324 -66.32 31.39 20.59
N ALA A 325 -67.19 30.94 21.50
CA ALA A 325 -67.49 31.13 22.92
C ALA A 325 -68.72 30.23 23.24
N ILE A 326 -69.08 30.11 24.52
CA ILE A 326 -70.41 29.73 25.06
C ILE A 326 -70.76 28.23 24.91
N SER A 327 -71.45 27.53 25.81
CA SER A 327 -71.85 27.63 27.23
C SER A 327 -72.74 26.41 27.49
N HIS A 328 -72.89 26.06 28.77
CA HIS A 328 -73.96 25.26 29.39
C HIS A 328 -73.95 23.73 29.24
N LEU A 329 -74.53 22.94 30.17
CA LEU A 329 -74.78 22.92 31.63
C LEU A 329 -75.74 21.71 31.81
N VAL A 330 -75.76 21.12 33.02
CA VAL A 330 -76.81 20.23 33.59
C VAL A 330 -76.80 18.78 33.07
N ALA A 331 -76.30 17.81 33.87
CA ALA A 331 -76.95 17.04 34.96
C ALA A 331 -77.54 15.72 34.41
N VAL A 332 -77.78 14.63 35.15
CA VAL A 332 -78.07 14.39 36.57
C VAL A 332 -78.02 12.86 36.80
N MET A 333 -77.66 12.42 38.01
CA MET A 333 -77.98 11.15 38.71
C MET A 333 -77.66 9.79 38.04
N ALA A 334 -77.18 8.76 38.74
CA ALA A 334 -77.46 8.31 40.11
C ALA A 334 -76.21 7.76 40.81
#